data_AF-A0AAP8QHE6-F1
#
_entry.id   AF-A0AAP8QHE6-F1
#
_cell.length_a   1.000
_cell.length_b   1.000
_cell.length_c   1.000
_cell.angle_alpha   90.00
_cell.angle_beta   90.00
_cell.angle_gamma   90.00
#
_symmetry.space_group_name_H-M   'P 1'
#
loop_
_entity.id
_entity.type
_entity.pdbx_description
1 polymer ?
#
loop_
_entity_poly.entity_id
_entity_poly.type
_entity_poly.pdbx_seq_one_letter_code
_entity_poly.pdbx_strand_id
1 'polypeptide(L)' 'MKITIGTFSEEQLIERDFLDGYELRVDGHLMISMYDGEREDNNLSRNFSDVHKIEDVIKLAFEAGKNGEELLFDYVGITD' A
#
# COMPACT_ATOMS: atom_id res chain seq x y z
N MET A 1 -3.44 0.78 16.67
CA MET A 1 -2.63 0.88 15.44
C MET A 1 -3.49 1.42 14.30
N LYS A 2 -3.09 2.55 13.72
CA LYS A 2 -3.77 3.14 12.56
C LYS A 2 -3.20 2.53 11.28
N ILE A 3 -4.05 1.96 10.45
CA ILE A 3 -3.71 1.41 9.14
C ILE A 3 -4.39 2.29 8.09
N THR A 4 -3.60 2.86 7.19
CA THR A 4 -4.10 3.67 6.07
C THR A 4 -3.82 2.95 4.78
N ILE A 5 -4.87 2.75 3.99
CA ILE A 5 -4.83 2.13 2.67
C ILE A 5 -5.08 3.23 1.64
N GLY A 6 -4.08 3.50 0.81
CA GLY A 6 -4.15 4.48 -0.28
C GLY A 6 -4.40 3.77 -1.60
N THR A 7 -5.38 4.27 -2.36
CA THR A 7 -5.61 3.91 -3.78
C THR A 7 -5.90 5.17 -4.58
N PHE A 8 -5.73 5.15 -5.89
CA PHE A 8 -6.17 6.25 -6.75
C PHE A 8 -7.70 6.31 -6.86
N SER A 9 -8.24 7.52 -7.03
CA SER A 9 -9.64 7.70 -7.46
C SER A 9 -9.81 7.33 -8.93
N GLU A 10 -11.05 7.11 -9.36
CA GLU A 10 -11.36 6.84 -10.77
C GLU A 10 -10.87 7.96 -11.70
N GLU A 11 -11.01 9.22 -11.27
CA GLU A 11 -10.55 10.39 -12.02
C GLU A 11 -9.03 10.37 -12.18
N GLN A 12 -8.29 10.05 -11.11
CA GLN A 12 -6.84 9.93 -11.14
C GLN A 12 -6.38 8.77 -12.03
N LEU A 13 -7.08 7.63 -12.02
CA LEU A 13 -6.77 6.52 -12.91
C LEU A 13 -6.92 6.92 -14.38
N ILE A 14 -7.99 7.63 -14.74
CA ILE A 14 -8.19 8.12 -16.11
C ILE A 14 -7.06 9.07 -16.52
N GLU A 15 -6.66 10.00 -15.65
CA GLU A 15 -5.55 10.93 -15.91
C GLU A 15 -4.19 10.24 -16.07
N ARG A 16 -4.03 9.07 -15.45
CA ARG A 16 -2.80 8.27 -15.46
C ARG A 16 -2.78 7.16 -16.51
N ASP A 17 -3.67 7.20 -17.51
CA ASP A 17 -3.83 6.12 -18.51
C ASP A 17 -4.02 4.73 -17.85
N PHE A 18 -4.74 4.72 -16.72
CA PHE A 18 -5.02 3.56 -15.86
C PHE A 18 -3.81 2.91 -15.21
N LEU A 19 -2.68 3.62 -15.09
CA LEU A 19 -1.56 3.21 -14.24
C LEU A 19 -1.95 3.36 -12.76
N ASP A 20 -2.19 2.23 -12.10
CA ASP A 20 -2.71 2.18 -10.74
C ASP A 20 -1.60 2.24 -9.68
N GLY A 21 -2.00 2.31 -8.42
CA GLY A 21 -1.11 2.42 -7.27
C GLY A 21 -1.79 1.99 -5.97
N TYR A 22 -1.00 1.37 -5.13
CA TYR A 22 -1.41 0.91 -3.81
C TYR A 22 -0.36 1.30 -2.77
N GLU A 23 -0.83 1.93 -1.69
CA GLU A 23 -0.02 2.18 -0.51
C GLU A 23 -0.65 1.60 0.75
N LEU A 24 0.16 0.97 1.59
CA LEU A 24 -0.21 0.61 2.95
C LEU A 24 0.72 1.34 3.92
N ARG A 25 0.12 2.13 4.80
CA ARG A 25 0.80 2.85 5.87
C ARG A 25 0.33 2.34 7.24
N VAL A 26 1.27 2.13 8.15
CA VAL A 26 1.00 1.78 9.55
C VAL A 26 1.51 2.92 10.42
N ASP A 27 0.63 3.53 11.20
CA ASP A 27 0.90 4.68 12.06
C ASP A 27 1.65 5.81 11.32
N GLY A 28 1.33 5.99 10.03
CA GLY A 28 1.93 7.00 9.14
C GLY A 28 3.18 6.53 8.39
N HIS A 29 3.79 5.40 8.75
CA HIS A 29 4.95 4.84 8.08
C HIS A 29 4.54 4.02 6.86
N LEU A 30 5.13 4.32 5.70
CA LEU A 30 4.90 3.56 4.46
C LEU A 30 5.54 2.17 4.57
N MET A 31 4.72 1.14 4.51
CA MET A 31 5.14 -0.26 4.66
C MET A 31 5.19 -0.97 3.31
N ILE A 32 4.17 -0.78 2.49
CA ILE A 32 4.04 -1.36 1.15
C ILE A 32 3.71 -0.22 0.20
N SER A 33 4.44 -0.16 -0.90
CA SER A 33 4.17 0.71 -2.03
C SER A 33 4.31 -0.08 -3.33
N MET A 34 3.25 -0.10 -4.13
CA MET A 34 3.21 -0.79 -5.42
C MET A 34 2.53 0.15 -6.42
N TYR A 35 3.30 0.71 -7.34
CA TYR A 35 2.81 1.62 -8.37
C TYR A 35 3.07 1.03 -9.75
N ASP A 36 2.08 1.03 -10.63
CA ASP A 36 2.35 0.78 -12.03
C ASP A 36 3.28 1.87 -12.56
N GLY A 37 4.44 1.45 -13.09
CA GLY A 37 5.47 2.34 -13.57
C GLY A 37 5.79 2.11 -15.05
N GLU A 38 7.03 2.38 -15.44
CA GLU A 38 7.48 2.16 -16.81
C GLU A 38 7.32 0.70 -17.23
N ARG A 39 7.13 0.47 -18.54
CA ARG A 39 6.97 -0.88 -19.10
C ARG A 39 8.12 -1.81 -18.71
N GLU A 40 9.35 -1.28 -18.65
CA GLU A 40 10.52 -2.06 -18.22
C GLU A 40 10.38 -2.54 -16.78
N ASP A 41 10.02 -1.64 -15.85
CA ASP A 41 9.93 -1.96 -14.43
C ASP A 41 8.75 -2.88 -14.12
N ASN A 42 7.63 -2.74 -14.85
CA ASN A 42 6.50 -3.67 -14.76
C ASN A 42 6.89 -5.07 -15.25
N ASN A 43 7.58 -5.16 -16.39
CA ASN A 43 8.03 -6.44 -16.96
C ASN A 43 9.10 -7.13 -16.08
N LEU A 44 9.92 -6.35 -15.37
CA LEU A 44 10.92 -6.85 -14.43
C LEU A 44 10.37 -6.98 -13.00
N SER A 45 9.08 -6.70 -12.78
CA SER A 45 8.41 -6.69 -11.48
C SER A 45 9.10 -5.85 -10.41
N ARG A 46 9.89 -4.83 -10.79
CA ARG A 46 10.57 -3.94 -9.84
C ARG A 46 9.57 -3.16 -8.99
N ASN A 47 8.47 -2.77 -9.62
CA ASN A 47 7.35 -2.08 -8.99
C ASN A 47 6.52 -2.95 -8.03
N PHE A 48 6.72 -4.27 -8.06
CA PHE A 48 6.06 -5.22 -7.17
C PHE A 48 7.02 -5.79 -6.10
N SER A 49 8.22 -5.22 -5.97
CA SER A 49 9.26 -5.73 -5.06
C SER A 49 8.86 -5.72 -3.58
N ASP A 50 7.98 -4.80 -3.18
CA ASP A 50 7.45 -4.69 -1.81
C ASP A 50 6.55 -5.87 -1.39
N VAL A 51 6.21 -6.80 -2.32
CA VAL A 51 5.52 -8.05 -1.98
C VAL A 51 6.25 -8.84 -0.90
N HIS A 52 7.59 -8.74 -0.84
CA HIS A 52 8.40 -9.42 0.15
C HIS A 52 8.19 -8.88 1.58
N LYS A 53 7.62 -7.68 1.73
CA LYS A 53 7.33 -7.05 3.03
C LYS A 53 5.96 -7.46 3.60
N ILE A 54 5.13 -8.18 2.84
CA ILE A 54 3.80 -8.62 3.29
C ILE A 54 3.90 -9.45 4.57
N GLU A 55 4.91 -10.32 4.68
CA GLU A 55 5.13 -11.13 5.87
C GLU A 55 5.33 -10.27 7.13
N ASP A 56 6.10 -9.18 7.02
CA ASP A 56 6.38 -8.27 8.13
C ASP A 56 5.12 -7.52 8.57
N VAL A 57 4.30 -7.09 7.62
CA VAL A 57 3.01 -6.43 7.91
C VAL A 57 2.05 -7.39 8.62
N ILE A 58 1.98 -8.65 8.19
CA ILE A 58 1.14 -9.67 8.84
C ILE A 58 1.61 -9.93 10.27
N LYS A 59 2.93 -10.09 10.49
CA LYS A 59 3.49 -10.26 11.84
C LYS A 59 3.18 -9.08 12.74
N LEU A 60 3.27 -7.87 12.21
CA LEU A 60 2.98 -6.66 12.95
C LEU A 60 1.50 -6.58 13.36
N ALA A 61 0.56 -6.90 12.47
CA ALA A 61 -0.86 -6.99 12.81
C ALA A 61 -1.15 -8.10 13.83
N PHE A 62 -0.45 -9.23 13.74
CA PHE A 62 -0.58 -10.34 14.69
C PHE A 62 -0.12 -9.96 16.10
N GLU A 63 1.03 -9.30 16.23
CA GLU A 63 1.51 -8.84 17.55
C GLU A 63 0.61 -7.76 18.15
N ALA A 64 0.10 -6.83 17.35
CA ALA A 64 -0.91 -5.86 17.79
C ALA A 64 -2.14 -6.56 18.37
N GLY A 65 -2.66 -7.58 17.66
CA GLY A 65 -3.78 -8.39 18.14
C GLY A 65 -3.49 -9.13 19.45
N LYS A 66 -2.27 -9.68 19.61
CA LYS A 66 -1.85 -10.32 20.86
C LYS A 66 -1.75 -9.35 22.03
N ASN A 67 -1.38 -8.09 21.77
CA ASN A 67 -1.26 -7.04 22.78
C ASN A 67 -2.61 -6.38 23.11
N GLY A 68 -3.69 -6.73 22.43
CA GLY A 68 -4.99 -6.08 22.58
C GLY A 68 -5.06 -4.68 21.98
N GLU A 69 -4.15 -4.36 21.05
CA GLU A 69 -4.17 -3.11 20.30
C GLU A 69 -5.21 -3.17 19.18
N GLU A 70 -6.13 -2.21 19.16
CA GLU A 70 -7.14 -2.11 18.12
C GLU A 70 -6.53 -1.72 16.77
N LEU A 71 -6.95 -2.39 15.69
CA LEU A 71 -6.59 -2.04 14.32
C LEU A 71 -7.66 -1.13 13.73
N LEU A 72 -7.29 0.12 13.44
CA LEU A 72 -8.18 1.13 12.87
C LEU A 72 -7.84 1.33 11.40
N PHE A 73 -8.77 1.04 10.49
CA PHE A 73 -8.55 1.13 9.05
C PHE A 73 -9.12 2.41 8.48
N ASP A 74 -8.34 3.08 7.64
CA ASP A 74 -8.67 4.33 6.95
C ASP A 74 -8.37 4.16 5.46
N TYR A 75 -9.34 4.46 4.60
CA TYR A 75 -9.21 4.34 3.14
C TYR A 75 -9.18 5.73 2.54
N VAL A 76 -8.07 6.07 1.89
CA VAL A 76 -7.81 7.42 1.40
C VAL A 76 -7.45 7.40 -0.08
N GLY A 77 -7.75 8.50 -0.77
CA GLY A 77 -7.18 8.75 -2.09
C GLY A 77 -5.69 9.03 -1.97
N ILE A 78 -4.87 8.44 -2.83
CA ILE A 78 -3.45 8.82 -2.95
C ILE A 78 -3.40 10.24 -3.50
N THR A 79 -2.94 11.18 -2.67
CA THR A 79 -2.69 12.57 -3.08
C THR A 79 -1.20 12.70 -3.37
N ASP A 80 -0.76 12.33 -4.56
CA ASP A 80 0.56 12.74 -5.06
C ASP A 80 0.61 14.28 -5.20
#